data_AF-A0A6A4UEC5-F1
#
_entry.id   AF-A0A6A4UEC5-F1
#
_cell.length_a   1.000
_cell.length_b   1.000
_cell.length_c   1.000
_cell.angle_alpha   90.00
_cell.angle_beta   90.00
_cell.angle_gamma   90.00
#
_symmetry.space_group_name_H-M   'P 1'
#
loop_
_entity.id
_entity.type
_entity.pdbx_description
1 polymer ?
#
loop_
_entity_poly.entity_id
_entity_poly.type
_entity_poly.pdbx_seq_one_letter_code
_entity_poly.pdbx_strand_id
1 'polypeptide(L)'
;MWTVTVFKALVLMLRTLPQLAVRTLVFAGIAAGLALTCSAGAWIGYRVSLANGAADPATYALFAGTAALALGIGLVAVARGRLLHAVQARSIALMVDSLDGKMVPFGPEQILFARLSVASRFGTRVELYALDRLIRSVSGLITSVRE
;
A
#
# COMPACT_ATOMS: atom_id res chain seq x y z
N MET A 1 -23.86 -28.14 -12.43
CA MET A 1 -22.63 -28.62 -11.78
C MET A 1 -21.47 -28.06 -12.59
N TRP A 2 -20.67 -27.17 -12.00
CA TRP A 2 -19.80 -26.24 -12.72
C TRP A 2 -18.62 -26.96 -13.40
N THR A 3 -18.61 -27.02 -14.73
CA THR A 3 -17.46 -27.46 -15.52
C THR A 3 -16.45 -26.32 -15.64
N VAL A 4 -15.71 -26.08 -14.55
CA VAL A 4 -14.58 -25.16 -14.59
C VAL A 4 -13.42 -25.87 -15.27
N THR A 5 -13.25 -25.61 -16.57
CA THR A 5 -12.10 -26.09 -17.33
C THR A 5 -10.83 -25.45 -16.76
N VAL A 6 -9.76 -26.22 -16.56
CA VAL A 6 -8.46 -25.73 -16.06
C VAL A 6 -7.97 -24.51 -16.84
N PHE A 7 -8.20 -24.50 -18.15
CA PHE A 7 -7.88 -23.38 -19.04
C PHE A 7 -8.66 -22.10 -18.70
N LYS A 8 -9.95 -22.21 -18.37
CA LYS A 8 -10.78 -21.08 -17.96
C LYS A 8 -10.30 -20.51 -16.62
N ALA A 9 -9.92 -21.36 -15.68
CA ALA A 9 -9.34 -20.95 -14.40
C ALA A 9 -7.97 -20.26 -14.59
N LEU A 10 -7.13 -20.79 -15.48
CA LEU A 10 -5.81 -20.22 -15.77
C LEU A 10 -5.90 -18.84 -16.43
N VAL A 11 -6.80 -18.68 -17.40
CA VAL A 11 -7.09 -17.38 -18.03
C VAL A 11 -7.66 -16.40 -17.00
N LEU A 12 -8.49 -16.87 -16.05
CA LEU A 12 -9.02 -16.05 -14.97
C LEU A 12 -7.94 -15.58 -13.99
N MET A 13 -6.95 -16.42 -13.67
CA MET A 13 -5.76 -16.02 -12.90
C MET A 13 -4.88 -15.02 -13.66
N LEU A 14 -4.69 -15.22 -14.97
CA LEU A 14 -3.97 -14.25 -15.81
C LEU A 14 -4.69 -12.89 -15.82
N ARG A 15 -6.02 -12.90 -15.74
CA ARG A 15 -6.88 -11.70 -15.74
C ARG A 15 -6.75 -10.87 -14.47
N THR A 16 -6.33 -11.45 -13.34
CA THR A 16 -6.07 -10.72 -12.08
C THR A 16 -4.61 -10.29 -11.91
N LEU A 17 -3.71 -10.71 -12.82
CA LEU A 17 -2.31 -10.27 -12.84
C LEU A 17 -2.12 -8.75 -12.83
N PRO A 18 -2.93 -7.92 -13.53
CA PRO A 18 -2.72 -6.47 -13.49
C PRO A 18 -2.87 -5.91 -12.08
N GLN A 19 -3.77 -6.47 -11.27
CA GLN A 19 -3.96 -6.07 -9.88
C GLN A 19 -2.83 -6.58 -8.99
N LEU A 20 -2.37 -7.81 -9.23
CA LEU A 20 -1.22 -8.37 -8.53
C LEU A 20 0.04 -7.54 -8.79
N ALA A 21 0.28 -7.18 -10.06
CA ALA A 21 1.42 -6.39 -10.51
C ALA A 21 1.49 -5.02 -9.82
N VAL A 22 0.37 -4.28 -9.78
CA VAL A 22 0.28 -3.00 -9.06
C VAL A 22 0.61 -3.18 -7.58
N ARG A 23 0.10 -4.25 -6.97
CA ARG A 23 0.33 -4.55 -5.55
C ARG A 23 1.80 -4.87 -5.28
N THR A 24 2.44 -5.70 -6.11
CA THR A 24 3.89 -5.97 -6.03
C THR A 24 4.73 -4.72 -6.24
N LEU A 25 4.37 -3.85 -7.19
CA LEU A 25 5.12 -2.62 -7.47
C LEU A 25 5.07 -1.65 -6.28
N VAL A 26 3.91 -1.52 -5.65
CA VAL A 26 3.75 -0.71 -4.43
C VAL A 26 4.57 -1.31 -3.27
N PHE A 27 4.51 -2.63 -3.05
CA PHE A 27 5.32 -3.25 -2.00
C PHE A 27 6.83 -3.16 -2.27
N ALA A 28 7.25 -3.30 -3.52
CA ALA A 28 8.63 -3.10 -3.93
C ALA A 28 9.08 -1.65 -3.68
N GLY A 29 8.24 -0.66 -4.00
CA GLY A 29 8.53 0.75 -3.73
C GLY A 29 8.66 1.05 -2.23
N ILE A 30 7.79 0.48 -1.39
CA ILE A 30 7.86 0.61 0.07
C ILE A 30 9.15 -0.03 0.61
N ALA A 31 9.47 -1.25 0.16
CA ALA A 31 10.67 -1.95 0.57
C ALA A 31 11.95 -1.19 0.16
N ALA A 32 12.00 -0.68 -1.07
CA ALA A 32 13.10 0.14 -1.56
C ALA A 32 13.25 1.44 -0.75
N GLY A 33 12.14 2.12 -0.45
CA GLY A 33 12.15 3.34 0.36
C GLY A 33 12.70 3.10 1.77
N LEU A 34 12.30 2.00 2.42
CA LEU A 34 12.81 1.63 3.74
C LEU A 34 14.30 1.27 3.71
N ALA A 35 14.73 0.53 2.69
CA ALA A 35 16.14 0.18 2.50
C ALA A 35 17.02 1.43 2.30
N LEU A 36 16.56 2.38 1.49
CA LEU A 36 17.25 3.66 1.27
C LEU A 36 17.28 4.53 2.53
N THR A 37 16.17 4.58 3.29
CA THR A 37 16.11 5.37 4.52
C THR A 37 17.06 4.81 5.59
N CYS A 38 17.09 3.48 5.75
CA CYS A 38 17.99 2.81 6.69
C CYS A 38 19.46 2.98 6.31
N SER A 39 19.81 2.77 5.04
CA SER A 39 21.17 2.95 4.54
C SER A 39 21.65 4.40 4.64
N ALA A 40 20.79 5.37 4.30
CA ALA A 40 21.11 6.79 4.47
C ALA A 40 21.30 7.17 5.95
N GLY A 41 20.44 6.66 6.86
CA GLY A 41 20.56 6.90 8.30
C GLY A 41 21.85 6.35 8.88
N ALA A 42 22.22 5.11 8.51
CA ALA A 42 23.48 4.50 8.93
C ALA A 42 24.71 5.26 8.39
N TRP A 43 24.65 5.69 7.12
CA TRP A 43 25.73 6.47 6.50
C TRP A 43 25.93 7.83 7.17
N ILE A 44 24.84 8.56 7.46
CA ILE A 44 24.89 9.85 8.15
C ILE A 44 25.44 9.66 9.57
N GLY A 45 24.98 8.64 10.31
CA GLY A 45 25.46 8.34 11.66
C GLY A 45 26.95 8.04 11.72
N TYR A 46 27.44 7.25 10.77
CA TYR A 46 28.88 6.95 10.66
C TYR A 46 29.71 8.21 10.40
N ARG A 47 29.26 9.07 9.47
CA ARG A 47 29.98 10.32 9.13
C ARG A 47 30.00 11.33 10.27
N VAL A 48 28.88 11.51 10.96
CA VAL A 48 28.79 12.41 12.12
C VAL A 48 29.70 11.92 13.26
N SER A 49 29.79 10.61 13.45
CA SER A 49 30.65 10.02 14.48
C SER A 49 32.15 10.22 14.20
N LEU A 50 32.57 10.03 12.95
CA LEU A 50 33.94 10.32 12.50
C LEU A 50 34.32 11.79 12.65
N ALA A 51 33.41 12.72 12.33
CA ALA A 51 33.66 14.15 12.47
C ALA A 51 33.80 14.61 13.93
N ASN A 52 33.16 13.91 14.87
CA ASN A 52 33.23 14.21 16.31
C ASN A 52 34.36 13.45 17.03
N GLY A 53 35.17 12.66 16.33
CA GLY A 53 36.29 11.92 16.92
C GLY A 53 35.86 10.81 17.89
N ALA A 54 34.67 10.22 17.69
CA ALA A 54 34.17 9.18 18.58
C ALA A 54 35.00 7.90 18.50
N ALA A 55 35.17 7.22 19.64
CA ALA A 55 35.96 5.99 19.75
C ALA A 55 35.37 4.80 18.97
N ASP A 56 34.04 4.72 18.82
CA ASP A 56 33.35 3.62 18.13
C ASP A 56 32.31 4.09 17.09
N PRO A 57 32.75 4.47 15.87
CA PRO A 57 31.86 4.93 14.80
C PRO A 57 30.80 3.91 14.36
N ALA A 58 31.06 2.62 14.57
CA ALA A 58 30.15 1.54 14.23
C ALA A 58 28.87 1.57 15.09
N THR A 59 29.00 1.85 16.39
CA THR A 59 27.86 1.89 17.31
C THR A 59 26.92 3.05 16.98
N TYR A 60 27.47 4.22 16.65
CA TYR A 60 26.68 5.39 16.23
C TYR A 60 25.98 5.16 14.88
N ALA A 61 26.62 4.46 13.94
CA ALA A 61 25.98 4.07 12.67
C ALA A 61 24.79 3.12 12.89
N LEU A 62 24.91 2.17 13.83
CA LEU A 62 23.83 1.25 14.18
C LEU A 62 22.65 1.98 14.82
N PHE A 63 22.89 2.88 15.78
CA PHE A 63 21.82 3.67 16.40
C PHE A 63 21.13 4.63 15.41
N ALA A 64 21.91 5.31 14.57
CA ALA A 64 21.34 6.19 13.55
C ALA A 64 20.55 5.41 12.47
N GLY A 65 21.07 4.26 12.05
CA GLY A 65 20.38 3.37 11.10
C GLY A 65 19.07 2.80 11.66
N THR A 66 19.08 2.31 12.91
CA THR A 66 17.88 1.80 13.57
C THR A 66 16.86 2.90 13.84
N ALA A 67 17.28 4.10 14.27
CA ALA A 67 16.39 5.25 14.43
C ALA A 67 15.77 5.68 13.09
N ALA A 68 16.56 5.76 12.02
CA ALA A 68 16.08 6.08 10.68
C ALA A 68 15.12 5.01 10.14
N LEU A 69 15.39 3.74 10.41
CA LEU A 69 14.49 2.64 10.07
C LEU A 69 13.17 2.73 10.84
N ALA A 70 13.21 3.00 12.14
CA ALA A 70 12.01 3.17 12.97
C ALA A 70 11.14 4.34 12.47
N LEU A 71 11.76 5.48 12.14
CA LEU A 71 11.09 6.61 11.52
C LEU A 71 10.51 6.25 10.14
N GLY A 72 11.28 5.53 9.32
CA GLY A 72 10.84 5.03 8.02
C GLY A 72 9.61 4.12 8.14
N ILE A 73 9.60 3.20 9.11
CA ILE A 73 8.47 2.32 9.41
C ILE A 73 7.25 3.13 9.84
N GLY A 74 7.43 4.14 10.70
CA GLY A 74 6.36 5.04 11.12
C GLY A 74 5.75 5.81 9.94
N LEU A 75 6.60 6.35 9.05
CA LEU A 75 6.16 7.06 7.86
C LEU A 75 5.41 6.13 6.89
N VAL A 76 5.94 4.91 6.68
CA VAL A 76 5.29 3.88 5.88
C VAL A 76 3.95 3.46 6.49
N ALA A 77 3.83 3.33 7.80
CA ALA A 77 2.56 2.99 8.44
C ALA A 77 1.47 4.04 8.16
N VAL A 78 1.84 5.32 8.16
CA VAL A 78 0.95 6.44 7.80
C VAL A 78 0.64 6.44 6.29
N ALA A 79 1.63 6.16 5.44
CA ALA A 79 1.46 6.09 3.98
C ALA A 79 0.64 4.87 3.55
N ARG A 80 0.77 3.75 4.28
CA ARG A 80 0.05 2.49 4.06
C ARG A 80 -1.46 2.71 4.08
N GLY A 81 -1.95 3.53 5.03
CA GLY A 81 -3.35 3.94 5.09
C GLY A 81 -3.85 4.63 3.81
N ARG A 82 -2.99 5.32 3.07
CA ARG A 82 -3.39 6.11 1.89
C ARG A 82 -3.16 5.38 0.56
N LEU A 83 -2.06 4.64 0.43
CA LEU A 83 -1.67 3.97 -0.82
C LEU A 83 -2.37 2.62 -1.02
N LEU A 84 -2.46 1.78 0.02
CA LEU A 84 -3.08 0.44 -0.13
C LEU A 84 -4.59 0.53 -0.28
N HIS A 85 -5.24 1.49 0.38
CA HIS A 85 -6.69 1.72 0.26
C HIS A 85 -7.07 2.21 -1.14
N ALA A 86 -6.27 3.08 -1.77
CA ALA A 86 -6.53 3.52 -3.14
C ALA A 86 -6.43 2.37 -4.16
N VAL A 87 -5.49 1.44 -3.95
CA VAL A 87 -5.34 0.26 -4.81
C VAL A 87 -6.47 -0.75 -4.57
N GLN A 88 -6.84 -1.00 -3.31
CA GLN A 88 -7.94 -1.91 -2.96
C GLN A 88 -9.31 -1.37 -3.37
N ALA A 89 -9.60 -0.08 -3.13
CA ALA A 89 -10.85 0.54 -3.54
C ALA A 89 -11.06 0.44 -5.05
N ARG A 90 -9.99 0.55 -5.83
CA ARG A 90 -10.03 0.36 -7.29
C ARG A 90 -10.36 -1.07 -7.69
N SER A 91 -9.81 -2.07 -6.99
CA SER A 91 -10.16 -3.47 -7.23
C SER A 91 -11.61 -3.81 -6.83
N ILE A 92 -12.08 -3.25 -5.71
CA ILE A 92 -13.45 -3.44 -5.22
C ILE A 92 -14.45 -2.75 -6.15
N ALA A 93 -14.17 -1.52 -6.60
CA ALA A 93 -15.02 -0.83 -7.56
C ALA A 93 -15.15 -1.58 -8.89
N LEU A 94 -14.05 -2.19 -9.36
CA LEU A 94 -14.08 -3.03 -10.56
C LEU A 94 -14.95 -4.28 -10.36
N MET A 95 -14.89 -4.91 -9.18
CA MET A 95 -15.76 -6.05 -8.84
C MET A 95 -17.23 -5.64 -8.76
N VAL A 96 -17.55 -4.49 -8.15
CA VAL A 96 -18.93 -4.00 -8.05
C VAL A 96 -19.50 -3.63 -9.42
N ASP A 97 -18.76 -2.89 -10.26
CA ASP A 97 -19.25 -2.56 -11.61
C ASP A 97 -19.40 -3.81 -12.50
N SER A 98 -18.61 -4.87 -12.27
CA SER A 98 -18.80 -6.17 -12.94
C SER A 98 -20.02 -6.95 -12.44
N LEU A 99 -20.41 -6.78 -11.17
CA LEU A 99 -21.63 -7.36 -10.59
C LEU A 99 -22.88 -6.61 -11.06
N ASP A 100 -22.80 -5.29 -11.27
CA ASP A 100 -23.86 -4.45 -11.84
C ASP A 100 -24.06 -4.65 -13.36
N GLY A 101 -23.33 -5.59 -13.99
CA GLY A 101 -23.49 -5.92 -15.41
C GLY A 101 -22.90 -4.90 -16.39
N LYS A 102 -22.08 -3.94 -15.92
CA LYS A 102 -21.43 -2.96 -16.81
C LYS A 102 -20.27 -3.61 -17.57
N MET A 103 -20.10 -3.24 -18.83
CA MET A 103 -18.95 -3.67 -19.63
C MET A 103 -17.67 -3.05 -19.10
N VAL A 104 -16.95 -3.81 -18.28
CA VAL A 104 -15.62 -3.45 -17.82
C VAL A 104 -14.64 -3.73 -18.98
N PRO A 105 -13.88 -2.73 -19.48
CA PRO A 105 -12.86 -2.96 -20.52
C PRO A 105 -11.83 -3.98 -20.04
N PHE A 106 -11.01 -4.57 -20.92
CA PHE A 106 -10.01 -5.58 -20.53
C PHE A 106 -8.57 -5.07 -20.66
N GLY A 107 -7.64 -5.60 -19.85
CA GLY A 107 -6.22 -5.26 -19.94
C GLY A 107 -5.83 -4.00 -19.14
N PRO A 108 -4.72 -3.31 -19.48
CA PRO A 108 -4.23 -2.14 -18.73
C PRO A 108 -5.25 -0.98 -18.68
N GLU A 109 -6.18 -0.91 -19.62
CA GLU A 109 -7.30 0.04 -19.64
C GLU A 109 -8.30 -0.15 -18.48
N GLN A 110 -8.39 -1.36 -17.89
CA GLN A 110 -9.18 -1.62 -16.66
C GLN A 110 -8.77 -0.73 -15.51
N ILE A 111 -7.46 -0.51 -15.43
CA ILE A 111 -6.85 0.28 -14.39
C ILE A 111 -7.46 1.68 -14.57
N LEU A 112 -7.29 2.34 -15.71
CA LEU A 112 -7.83 3.67 -15.99
C LEU A 112 -9.35 3.80 -15.74
N PHE A 113 -10.15 2.87 -16.25
CA PHE A 113 -11.61 2.87 -16.07
C PHE A 113 -12.02 2.80 -14.58
N ALA A 114 -11.38 1.93 -13.79
CA ALA A 114 -11.65 1.85 -12.35
C ALA A 114 -11.18 3.10 -11.59
N ARG A 115 -10.13 3.79 -12.07
CA ARG A 115 -9.72 5.08 -11.47
C ARG A 115 -10.78 6.14 -11.67
N LEU A 116 -11.38 6.19 -12.86
CA LEU A 116 -12.41 7.16 -13.22
C LEU A 116 -13.72 6.86 -12.48
N SER A 117 -14.14 5.60 -12.40
CA SER A 117 -15.36 5.18 -11.67
C SER A 117 -15.28 5.48 -10.16
N VAL A 118 -14.09 5.30 -9.55
CA VAL A 118 -13.86 5.69 -8.14
C VAL A 118 -13.81 7.21 -7.98
N ALA A 119 -13.15 7.92 -8.90
CA ALA A 119 -13.10 9.38 -8.87
C ALA A 119 -14.49 10.02 -9.05
N SER A 120 -15.35 9.45 -9.91
CA SER A 120 -16.71 9.94 -10.11
C SER A 120 -17.63 9.67 -8.92
N ARG A 121 -17.42 8.57 -8.17
CA ARG A 121 -18.25 8.21 -7.01
C ARG A 121 -17.83 8.92 -5.72
N PHE A 122 -16.56 9.25 -5.58
CA PHE A 122 -16.01 9.70 -4.29
C PHE A 122 -15.19 11.00 -4.36
N GLY A 123 -15.19 11.68 -5.51
CA GLY A 123 -14.55 12.99 -5.69
C GLY A 123 -13.02 12.92 -5.64
N THR A 124 -12.46 12.85 -4.43
CA THR A 124 -11.02 12.94 -4.20
C THR A 124 -10.51 11.77 -3.34
N ARG A 125 -9.29 11.29 -3.64
CA ARG A 125 -8.63 10.20 -2.86
C ARG A 125 -8.52 10.47 -1.35
N VAL A 126 -8.58 11.73 -0.93
CA VAL A 126 -8.48 12.17 0.46
C VAL A 126 -9.80 11.99 1.22
N GLU A 127 -10.95 12.18 0.58
CA GLU A 127 -12.28 12.10 1.20
C GLU A 127 -12.66 10.64 1.49
N LEU A 128 -12.33 9.72 0.57
CA LEU A 128 -12.53 8.28 0.76
C LEU A 128 -11.79 7.77 2.02
N TYR A 129 -10.58 8.27 2.24
CA TYR A 129 -9.76 7.90 3.38
C TYR A 129 -10.31 8.46 4.70
N ALA A 130 -10.84 9.69 4.67
CA ALA A 130 -11.48 10.28 5.84
C ALA A 130 -12.71 9.47 6.27
N LEU A 131 -13.55 9.06 5.31
CA LEU A 131 -14.75 8.27 5.57
C LEU A 131 -14.42 6.88 6.15
N ASP A 132 -13.46 6.17 5.55
CA ASP A 132 -13.06 4.83 6.00
C ASP A 132 -12.42 4.83 7.40
N ARG A 133 -11.68 5.89 7.74
CA ARG A 133 -11.13 6.07 9.10
C ARG A 133 -12.25 6.28 10.12
N LEU A 134 -13.27 7.03 9.75
CA LEU A 134 -14.46 7.28 10.57
C LEU A 134 -15.22 5.96 10.82
N ILE A 135 -15.46 5.18 9.78
CA ILE A 135 -16.14 3.88 9.89
C ILE A 135 -15.36 2.93 10.81
N ARG A 136 -14.05 2.79 10.63
CA ARG A 136 -13.22 1.93 11.48
C ARG A 136 -13.14 2.39 12.93
N SER A 137 -13.11 3.71 13.16
CA SER A 137 -13.15 4.24 14.53
C SER A 137 -14.45 3.88 15.23
N VAL A 138 -15.58 3.97 14.52
CA VAL A 138 -16.90 3.65 15.08
C VAL A 138 -17.05 2.14 15.28
N SER A 139 -16.64 1.30 14.33
CA SER A 139 -16.71 -0.15 14.49
C SER A 139 -15.83 -0.66 15.64
N GLY A 140 -14.63 -0.07 15.81
CA GLY A 140 -13.73 -0.41 16.91
C GLY A 140 -14.34 -0.08 18.28
N LEU A 141 -15.00 1.08 18.37
CA LEU A 141 -15.73 1.51 19.58
C LEU A 141 -16.90 0.59 19.92
N ILE A 142 -17.64 0.09 18.92
CA ILE A 142 -18.76 -0.82 19.15
C ILE A 142 -18.27 -2.16 19.72
N THR A 143 -17.15 -2.69 19.22
CA THR A 143 -16.55 -3.91 19.78
C THR A 143 -16.03 -3.72 21.21
N SER A 144 -15.48 -2.55 21.55
CA SER A 144 -14.98 -2.27 22.90
C SER A 144 -16.07 -1.97 23.93
N VAL A 145 -17.29 -1.66 23.51
CA VAL A 145 -18.46 -1.44 24.40
C VAL A 145 -19.14 -2.77 24.77
N ARG A 146 -18.83 -3.86 24.05
CA ARG A 146 -19.40 -5.19 24.29
C ARG A 146 -18.57 -6.04 25.27
N GLU A 147 -17.34 -5.63 25.57
CA GLU A 147 -16.48 -6.18 26.64
C GLU A 147 -16.65 -5.37 27.92
#